data_AF-A0A8X6K872-F1
#
_entry.id   AF-A0A8X6K872-F1
#
_cell.length_a   1.000
_cell.length_b   1.000
_cell.length_c   1.000
_cell.angle_alpha   90.00
_cell.angle_beta   90.00
_cell.angle_gamma   90.00
#
_symmetry.space_group_name_H-M   'P 1'
#
loop_
_entity.id
_entity.type
_entity.pdbx_description
1 polymer ?
#
loop_
_entity_poly.entity_id
_entity_poly.type
_entity_poly.pdbx_seq_one_letter_code
_entity_poly.pdbx_strand_id
1 'polypeptide(L)' 'MARYDTGRKQASLPFILGYTIRNVSGPLIGYLGNRFGLITVTVLGCLLSTVGVGACFFAENIVAVILLWGIIYGI' A
#
# COMPACT_ATOMS: atom_id res chain seq x y z
N MET A 1 22.60 6.08 -12.29
CA MET A 1 22.08 7.25 -11.55
C MET A 1 20.79 6.79 -10.87
N ALA A 2 20.68 6.91 -9.54
CA ALA A 2 19.46 6.52 -8.84
C ALA A 2 18.32 7.46 -9.28
N ARG A 3 17.22 6.90 -9.80
CA ARG A 3 16.13 7.66 -10.45
C ARG A 3 15.47 8.70 -9.55
N TYR A 4 15.58 8.58 -8.23
CA TYR A 4 14.95 9.47 -7.26
C TYR A 4 15.93 10.25 -6.37
N ASP A 5 17.25 10.08 -6.52
CA ASP A 5 18.29 10.72 -5.68
C ASP A 5 17.98 10.75 -4.16
N THR A 6 17.45 9.65 -3.63
CA THR A 6 16.97 9.57 -2.25
C THR A 6 17.88 8.79 -1.33
N GLY A 7 18.04 9.30 -0.11
CA GLY A 7 18.77 8.60 0.94
C GLY A 7 18.11 7.29 1.37
N ARG A 8 18.92 6.36 1.91
CA ARG A 8 18.48 5.01 2.31
C ARG A 8 17.28 5.02 3.28
N LYS A 9 17.20 6.04 4.16
CA LYS A 9 16.06 6.23 5.09
C LYS A 9 14.74 6.46 4.35
N GLN A 10 14.75 7.28 3.30
CA GLN A 10 13.55 7.56 2.50
C GLN A 10 13.15 6.35 1.65
N ALA A 11 14.11 5.60 1.13
CA ALA A 11 13.85 4.37 0.40
C ALA A 11 13.26 3.24 1.26
N SER A 12 13.47 3.26 2.59
CA SER A 12 12.87 2.29 3.53
C SER A 12 11.46 2.67 4.01
N LEU A 13 11.07 3.94 3.94
CA LEU A 13 9.73 4.41 4.34
C LEU A 13 8.56 3.69 3.68
N PRO A 14 8.53 3.41 2.36
CA PRO A 14 7.38 2.76 1.75
C PRO A 14 7.11 1.36 2.34
N PHE A 15 8.18 0.63 2.70
CA PHE A 15 8.07 -0.69 3.33
C PHE A 15 7.53 -0.59 4.76
N ILE A 16 8.09 0.31 5.58
CA ILE A 16 7.67 0.46 6.97
C ILE A 16 6.20 0.91 7.02
N LEU A 17 5.83 1.91 6.23
CA LEU A 17 4.45 2.39 6.14
C LEU A 17 3.48 1.29 5.69
N GLY A 18 3.86 0.50 4.68
CA GLY A 18 3.07 -0.66 4.23
C GLY A 18 2.80 -1.66 5.35
N TYR A 19 3.85 -2.03 6.10
CA TYR A 19 3.68 -2.92 7.25
C TYR A 19 2.84 -2.31 8.36
N THR A 20 3.03 -1.03 8.68
CA THR A 20 2.22 -0.36 9.71
C THR A 20 0.75 -0.36 9.32
N ILE A 21 0.44 -0.02 8.07
CA ILE A 21 -0.94 0.04 7.58
C ILE A 21 -1.58 -1.34 7.57
N ARG A 22 -0.85 -2.38 7.15
CA ARG A 22 -1.32 -3.77 7.19
C ARG A 22 -1.68 -4.24 8.60
N ASN A 23 -0.91 -3.82 9.60
CA ASN A 23 -1.20 -4.19 11.00
C ASN A 23 -2.39 -3.39 11.56
N VAL A 24 -2.51 -2.11 11.20
CA VAL A 24 -3.62 -1.25 11.65
C VAL A 24 -4.93 -1.57 10.94
N SER A 25 -4.88 -2.05 9.69
CA SER A 25 -6.06 -2.41 8.91
C SER A 25 -6.71 -3.73 9.34
N GLY A 26 -6.00 -4.58 10.11
CA GLY A 26 -6.50 -5.89 10.55
C GLY A 26 -7.90 -5.86 11.20
N PRO A 27 -8.15 -5.02 12.23
CA PRO A 27 -9.48 -4.88 12.83
C PRO A 27 -10.55 -4.37 11.85
N LEU A 28 -10.18 -3.43 10.97
CA LEU A 28 -11.09 -2.86 9.96
C LEU A 28 -11.50 -3.92 8.92
N ILE A 29 -10.53 -4.68 8.41
CA ILE A 29 -10.74 -5.78 7.47
C ILE A 29 -11.55 -6.91 8.13
N GLY A 30 -11.31 -7.21 9.41
CA GLY A 30 -12.10 -8.18 10.17
C GLY A 30 -13.56 -7.78 10.33
N TYR A 31 -13.83 -6.49 10.56
CA TYR A 31 -15.19 -5.95 10.60
C TYR A 31 -15.87 -6.02 9.22
N LEU A 32 -15.17 -5.56 8.17
CA LEU A 32 -15.67 -5.62 6.79
C LEU A 32 -15.92 -7.07 6.33
N GLY A 33 -15.04 -8.00 6.72
CA GLY A 33 -15.14 -9.43 6.39
C GLY A 33 -16.36 -10.10 7.03
N ASN A 34 -16.73 -9.70 8.25
CA ASN A 34 -17.98 -10.16 8.87
C ASN A 34 -19.23 -9.63 8.16
N ARG A 35 -19.18 -8.41 7.62
CA ARG A 35 -20.34 -7.77 6.98
C ARG A 35 -20.54 -8.15 5.51
N PHE A 36 -19.46 -8.28 4.75
CA PHE A 36 -19.49 -8.47 3.29
C PHE A 36 -18.89 -9.81 2.82
N GLY A 37 -18.38 -10.62 3.75
CA GLY A 37 -17.69 -11.88 3.47
C GLY A 37 -16.20 -11.67 3.17
N LEU A 38 -15.37 -12.59 3.67
CA LEU A 38 -13.91 -12.52 3.55
C LEU A 38 -13.41 -12.53 2.11
N ILE A 39 -14.05 -13.31 1.22
CA ILE A 39 -13.65 -13.41 -0.19
C ILE A 39 -13.84 -12.07 -0.89
N THR A 40 -14.99 -11.42 -0.74
CA THR A 40 -15.29 -10.11 -1.35
C THR A 40 -14.28 -9.05 -0.91
N VAL A 41 -14.00 -9.00 0.40
CA VAL A 41 -13.04 -8.03 0.96
C VAL A 41 -11.63 -8.30 0.45
N THR A 42 -11.24 -9.58 0.33
CA THR A 42 -9.92 -9.95 -0.20
C THR A 42 -9.78 -9.57 -1.66
N VAL A 43 -10.79 -9.85 -2.49
CA VAL A 43 -10.77 -9.49 -3.92
C VAL A 43 -10.70 -7.96 -4.10
N LEU A 44 -11.47 -7.20 -3.32
CA LEU A 44 -11.41 -5.74 -3.35
C LEU A 44 -10.03 -5.22 -2.93
N GLY A 45 -9.44 -5.79 -1.88
CA GLY A 45 -8.07 -5.46 -1.46
C GLY A 45 -7.04 -5.76 -2.55
N CYS A 46 -7.13 -6.91 -3.22
CA CYS A 46 -6.26 -7.24 -4.34
C CYS A 46 -6.43 -6.28 -5.52
N LEU A 47 -7.66 -5.88 -5.86
CA LEU A 47 -7.91 -4.91 -6.92
C LEU A 47 -7.31 -3.54 -6.57
N LEU A 48 -7.53 -3.06 -5.35
CA LEU A 48 -6.95 -1.81 -4.85
C LEU A 48 -5.42 -1.86 -4.88
N SER A 49 -4.83 -2.95 -4.38
CA SER A 49 -3.38 -3.18 -4.40
C SER A 49 -2.81 -3.17 -5.82
N THR A 50 -3.51 -3.80 -6.78
CA THR A 50 -3.08 -3.83 -8.20
C THR A 50 -3.07 -2.43 -8.80
N VAL A 51 -4.10 -1.63 -8.54
CA VAL A 51 -4.16 -0.22 -8.99
C VAL A 51 -3.06 0.61 -8.32
N GLY A 52 -2.82 0.42 -7.03
CA GLY A 52 -1.77 1.14 -6.30
C GLY A 52 -0.37 0.86 -6.85
N VAL A 53 -0.05 -0.40 -7.10
CA VAL A 53 1.25 -0.79 -7.70
C VAL A 53 1.34 -0.31 -9.15
N GLY A 54 0.26 -0.40 -9.93
CA GLY A 54 0.22 0.12 -11.30
C GLY A 54 0.45 1.64 -11.36
N ALA A 55 -0.15 2.39 -10.43
CA ALA A 55 0.03 3.83 -10.33
C ALA A 55 1.47 4.23 -9.98
N CYS A 56 2.23 3.38 -9.27
CA CYS A 56 3.65 3.62 -9.01
C CYS A 56 4.50 3.72 -10.29
N PHE A 57 4.05 3.17 -11.42
CA PHE A 57 4.73 3.32 -12.71
C PHE A 57 4.81 4.79 -13.16
N PHE A 58 3.80 5.59 -12.81
CA PHE A 58 3.72 7.02 -13.14
C PHE A 58 4.30 7.91 -12.05
N ALA A 59 4.84 7.35 -10.97
CA ALA A 59 5.40 8.13 -9.89
C ALA A 59 6.72 8.80 -10.33
N GLU A 60 6.73 10.12 -10.39
CA GLU A 60 7.93 10.91 -10.69
C GLU A 60 8.76 11.20 -9.43
N ASN A 61 8.16 11.05 -8.25
CA ASN A 61 8.77 11.33 -6.95
C ASN A 61 8.66 10.15 -6.00
N ILE A 62 9.67 9.95 -5.14
CA ILE A 62 9.64 8.87 -4.14
C ILE A 62 8.48 9.02 -3.14
N VAL A 63 8.03 10.26 -2.90
CA VAL A 63 6.90 10.53 -1.99
C VAL A 63 5.61 9.94 -2.56
N ALA A 64 5.42 10.00 -3.88
CA ALA A 64 4.29 9.37 -4.54
C ALA A 64 4.36 7.84 -4.37
N VAL A 65 5.55 7.25 -4.50
CA VAL A 65 5.77 5.81 -4.23
C VAL A 65 5.47 5.46 -2.77
N ILE A 66 5.90 6.30 -1.82
CA ILE A 66 5.63 6.11 -0.38
C ILE A 66 4.13 6.10 -0.10
N LEU A 67 3.35 6.99 -0.70
CA LEU A 67 1.91 7.05 -0.50
C LEU A 67 1.18 5.92 -1.22
N LEU A 68 1.47 5.71 -2.51
CA LEU A 68 0.80 4.68 -3.31
C LEU A 68 1.12 3.27 -2.79
N TRP A 69 2.40 2.99 -2.52
CA TRP A 69 2.83 1.66 -2.08
C TRP A 69 2.69 1.46 -0.57
N GLY A 70 2.92 2.49 0.24
CA GLY A 70 2.73 2.38 1.69
C GLY A 70 1.26 2.29 2.09
N ILE A 71 0.38 3.08 1.46
CA ILE A 71 -1.03 3.17 1.87
C ILE A 71 -1.90 2.20 1.07
N ILE A 72 -1.87 2.27 -0.26
CA ILE A 72 -2.85 1.54 -1.08
C ILE A 72 -2.51 0.04 -1.13
N TYR A 73 -1.23 -0.30 -1.26
CA TYR A 73 -0.79 -1.71 -1.22
C TYR A 73 -0.71 -2.28 0.21
N GLY A 74 -0.68 -1.43 1.23
CA GLY A 74 -0.66 -1.87 2.63
C GLY A 74 -2.02 -2.38 3.15
N ILE A 75 -3.12 -2.12 2.43
CA ILE A 75 -4.49 -2.51 2.79
C ILE A 75 -4.80 -3.90 2.22
#